data_AF-A0A5C5VUP2-F1
#
_entry.id   AF-A0A5C5VUP2-F1
#
_cell.length_a   1.000
_cell.length_b   1.000
_cell.length_c   1.000
_cell.angle_alpha   90.00
_cell.angle_beta   90.00
_cell.angle_gamma   90.00
#
_symmetry.space_group_name_H-M   'P 1'
#
loop_
_entity.id
_entity.type
_entity.pdbx_description
1 polymer ?
#
loop_
_entity_poly.entity_id
_entity_poly.type
_entity_poly.pdbx_seq_one_letter_code
_entity_poly.pdbx_strand_id
1 'polypeptide(L)'
;MKRSTRCNVRVDERDEPFVLDFGLAKLTDDDSSAAGMTQTGQFLGSLPWTSPEQARGASAETDLRTDVYALGVMLYELTTGRFPYEIAGGLREALENIVNAEPRPPRQIRPQIDADFETIVLKCLQKQPERRYQSAGELAADLRRYLAGEAIDARRDSVSYMLRKSLRRHWLPISVTAGLMVVIIAALATSLFFWSDALRERDAALRASLKASNAARVAGEARARGARRRPRRS
;
A
#
# COMPACT_ATOMS: atom_id res chain seq x y z
N MET A 1 -37.70 19.96 -8.89
CA MET A 1 -36.58 20.87 -9.23
C MET A 1 -35.60 20.94 -8.05
N LYS A 2 -34.48 20.20 -8.08
CA LYS A 2 -33.48 20.19 -6.99
C LYS A 2 -32.25 20.99 -7.43
N ARG A 3 -31.94 22.09 -6.75
CA ARG A 3 -30.66 22.79 -6.91
C ARG A 3 -29.57 21.99 -6.20
N SER A 4 -28.52 21.58 -6.91
CA SER A 4 -27.25 21.26 -6.28
C SER A 4 -26.44 22.56 -6.22
N THR A 5 -26.52 23.28 -5.10
CA THR A 5 -25.97 24.65 -4.96
C THR A 5 -24.43 24.71 -4.91
N ARG A 6 -23.73 23.57 -5.07
CA ARG A 6 -22.27 23.46 -4.86
C ARG A 6 -21.46 23.29 -6.15
N CYS A 7 -22.11 22.93 -7.25
CA CYS A 7 -21.48 22.81 -8.56
C CYS A 7 -22.35 23.52 -9.60
N ASN A 8 -21.72 24.13 -10.60
CA ASN A 8 -22.43 24.79 -11.70
C ASN A 8 -22.97 23.76 -12.70
N VAL A 9 -23.68 22.74 -12.19
CA VAL A 9 -24.33 21.68 -12.96
C VAL A 9 -25.81 21.68 -12.62
N ARG A 10 -26.65 21.93 -13.62
CA ARG A 10 -28.11 21.75 -13.55
C ARG A 10 -28.50 20.45 -14.22
N VAL A 11 -29.62 19.89 -13.81
CA VAL A 11 -30.25 18.76 -14.49
C VAL A 11 -31.63 19.24 -14.94
N ASP A 12 -31.98 19.01 -16.20
CA ASP A 12 -33.30 19.38 -16.74
C ASP A 12 -34.38 18.37 -16.33
N GLU A 13 -35.58 18.52 -16.89
CA GLU A 13 -36.72 17.63 -16.61
C GLU A 13 -36.59 16.25 -17.27
N ARG A 14 -35.56 16.02 -18.09
CA ARG A 14 -35.27 14.78 -18.82
C ARG A 14 -34.06 14.04 -18.24
N ASP A 15 -33.60 14.42 -17.05
CA ASP A 15 -32.37 13.92 -16.40
C ASP A 15 -31.07 14.22 -17.19
N GLU A 16 -31.08 15.18 -18.11
CA GLU A 16 -29.88 15.61 -18.82
C GLU A 16 -29.12 16.69 -18.03
N PRO A 17 -27.83 16.49 -17.69
CA PRO A 17 -27.04 17.48 -16.98
C PRO A 17 -26.48 18.57 -17.92
N PHE A 18 -26.70 19.83 -17.56
CA PHE A 18 -26.18 21.03 -18.18
C PHE A 18 -25.15 21.71 -17.27
N VAL A 19 -23.94 21.94 -17.79
CA VAL A 19 -22.93 22.77 -17.10
C VAL A 19 -23.26 24.24 -17.38
N LEU A 20 -23.45 25.02 -16.32
CA LEU A 20 -24.00 26.38 -16.39
C LEU A 20 -22.95 27.49 -16.39
N ASP A 21 -21.71 27.25 -15.97
CA ASP A 21 -20.69 28.28 -15.91
C ASP A 21 -19.34 27.80 -16.47
N PHE A 22 -18.97 28.35 -17.61
CA PHE A 22 -17.58 28.43 -18.08
C PHE A 22 -16.88 29.70 -17.56
N GLY A 23 -17.50 30.44 -16.62
CA GLY A 23 -17.14 31.78 -16.17
C GLY A 23 -15.99 31.90 -15.17
N LEU A 24 -15.05 30.95 -15.13
CA LEU A 24 -13.77 31.10 -14.42
C LEU A 24 -12.59 30.91 -15.39
N ALA A 25 -12.78 31.28 -16.65
CA ALA A 25 -11.69 31.45 -17.60
C ALA A 25 -10.75 32.54 -17.06
N LYS A 26 -9.67 32.09 -16.44
CA LYS A 26 -8.36 32.76 -16.42
C LYS A 26 -8.41 34.23 -15.94
N LEU A 27 -8.45 34.41 -14.62
CA LEU A 27 -7.87 35.62 -13.99
C LEU A 27 -6.33 35.46 -14.01
N THR A 28 -5.75 35.58 -15.19
CA THR A 28 -4.42 36.19 -15.31
C THR A 28 -4.61 37.67 -15.06
N ASP A 29 -4.40 38.11 -13.82
CA ASP A 29 -3.72 39.36 -13.47
C ASP A 29 -3.86 39.63 -11.97
N ASP A 30 -2.71 39.60 -11.31
CA ASP A 30 -2.26 40.58 -10.31
C ASP A 30 -3.19 41.02 -9.16
N ASP A 31 -4.05 40.14 -8.64
CA ASP A 31 -4.76 40.44 -7.40
C ASP A 31 -4.65 39.31 -6.37
N SER A 32 -3.85 39.57 -5.34
CA SER A 32 -3.58 38.72 -4.17
C SER A 32 -4.78 38.64 -3.22
N SER A 33 -5.99 38.54 -3.77
CA SER A 33 -7.23 39.01 -3.13
C SER A 33 -8.43 38.07 -3.33
N ALA A 34 -8.23 36.83 -3.79
CA ALA A 34 -9.31 35.83 -3.94
C ALA A 34 -9.33 34.75 -2.83
N ALA A 35 -8.48 34.87 -1.80
CA ALA A 35 -8.54 34.06 -0.58
C ALA A 35 -9.17 34.90 0.55
N GLY A 36 -10.49 35.12 0.46
CA GLY A 36 -11.23 35.78 1.52
C GLY A 36 -11.24 34.94 2.80
N MET A 37 -10.35 35.23 3.75
CA MET A 37 -10.53 34.83 5.15
C MET A 37 -11.83 35.46 5.65
N THR A 38 -12.85 34.65 5.92
CA THR A 38 -13.93 35.09 6.82
C THR A 38 -13.45 34.90 8.26
N GLN A 39 -13.65 35.92 9.11
CA GLN A 39 -13.22 35.95 10.52
C GLN A 39 -13.96 34.94 11.43
N THR A 40 -14.54 33.88 10.88
CA THR A 40 -15.39 32.92 11.62
C THR A 40 -15.02 31.46 11.34
N GLY A 41 -13.83 31.18 10.82
CA GLY A 41 -13.35 29.82 10.60
C GLY A 41 -14.14 29.03 9.53
N GLN A 42 -14.95 29.71 8.71
CA GLN A 42 -15.67 29.10 7.60
C GLN A 42 -14.99 29.48 6.27
N PHE A 43 -14.55 28.45 5.55
CA PHE A 43 -13.96 28.56 4.22
C PHE A 43 -14.96 29.22 3.25
N LEU A 44 -14.52 30.27 2.56
CA LEU A 44 -15.26 30.89 1.46
C LEU A 44 -14.43 30.79 0.18
N GLY A 45 -14.78 29.87 -0.71
CA GLY A 45 -14.19 29.71 -2.05
C GLY A 45 -14.27 28.29 -2.63
N SER A 46 -14.04 28.15 -3.95
CA SER A 46 -13.98 26.90 -4.74
C SER A 46 -12.81 25.96 -4.40
N LEU A 47 -12.25 26.10 -3.21
CA LEU A 47 -11.03 25.40 -2.78
C LEU A 47 -11.14 23.87 -2.69
N PRO A 48 -12.28 23.23 -2.32
CA PRO A 48 -12.28 21.78 -2.21
C PRO A 48 -12.13 21.06 -3.56
N TRP A 49 -12.36 21.76 -4.68
CA TRP A 49 -12.19 21.23 -6.03
C TRP A 49 -10.79 21.49 -6.61
N THR A 50 -9.94 22.24 -5.90
CA THR A 50 -8.58 22.56 -6.34
C THR A 50 -7.71 21.32 -6.44
N SER A 51 -7.00 21.17 -7.56
CA SER A 51 -6.09 20.05 -7.76
C SER A 51 -4.80 20.18 -6.92
N PRO A 52 -4.12 19.07 -6.60
CA PRO A 52 -2.86 19.08 -5.85
C PRO A 52 -1.76 19.95 -6.46
N GLU A 53 -1.71 20.06 -7.78
CA GLU A 53 -0.77 20.90 -8.51
C GLU A 53 -1.11 22.39 -8.41
N GLN A 54 -2.40 22.75 -8.49
CA GLN A 54 -2.87 24.12 -8.25
C GLN A 54 -2.63 24.53 -6.79
N ALA A 55 -2.85 23.62 -5.83
CA ALA A 55 -2.58 23.85 -4.42
C ALA A 55 -1.08 24.09 -4.12
N ARG A 56 -0.18 23.59 -4.98
CA ARG A 56 1.28 23.85 -4.89
C ARG A 56 1.71 25.13 -5.62
N GLY A 57 0.81 25.83 -6.31
CA GLY A 57 1.14 27.00 -7.13
C GLY A 57 1.80 26.67 -8.47
N ALA A 58 1.68 25.43 -8.96
CA ALA A 58 2.20 25.04 -10.27
C ALA A 58 1.17 25.38 -11.36
N SER A 59 1.33 26.51 -12.04
CA SER A 59 0.31 27.07 -12.94
C SER A 59 0.42 26.69 -14.42
N ALA A 60 1.34 25.81 -14.85
CA ALA A 60 1.73 25.79 -16.27
C ALA A 60 1.59 24.47 -17.05
N GLU A 61 1.71 23.27 -16.48
CA GLU A 61 2.10 22.14 -17.35
C GLU A 61 0.99 21.26 -17.97
N THR A 62 -0.27 21.25 -17.52
CA THR A 62 -1.41 20.67 -18.31
C THR A 62 -2.78 20.84 -17.61
N ASP A 63 -3.57 21.83 -18.03
CA ASP A 63 -4.84 22.23 -17.39
C ASP A 63 -5.96 21.16 -17.46
N LEU A 64 -5.97 20.33 -18.50
CA LEU A 64 -7.03 19.33 -18.74
C LEU A 64 -7.17 18.29 -17.62
N ARG A 65 -6.08 17.94 -16.94
CA ARG A 65 -6.05 16.91 -15.87
C ARG A 65 -6.48 17.49 -14.53
N THR A 66 -6.42 18.81 -14.38
CA THR A 66 -6.99 19.55 -13.24
C THR A 66 -8.51 19.43 -13.28
N ASP A 67 -9.12 19.63 -14.45
CA ASP A 67 -10.56 19.46 -14.63
C ASP A 67 -11.03 18.03 -14.32
N VAL A 68 -10.27 17.03 -14.76
CA VAL A 68 -10.54 15.61 -14.42
C VAL A 68 -10.54 15.40 -12.90
N TYR A 69 -9.63 16.05 -12.18
CA TYR A 69 -9.59 15.96 -10.72
C TYR A 69 -10.80 16.63 -10.08
N ALA A 70 -11.14 17.86 -10.52
CA ALA A 70 -12.31 18.58 -10.02
C ALA A 70 -13.62 17.81 -10.27
N LEU A 71 -13.77 17.20 -11.45
CA LEU A 71 -14.87 16.28 -11.76
C LEU A 71 -14.86 15.06 -10.84
N GLY A 72 -13.69 14.49 -10.54
CA GLY A 72 -13.56 13.40 -9.57
C GLY A 72 -14.04 13.78 -8.17
N VAL A 73 -13.66 14.96 -7.68
CA VAL A 73 -14.14 15.50 -6.39
C VAL A 73 -15.66 15.67 -6.42
N MET A 74 -16.21 16.18 -7.53
CA MET A 74 -17.64 16.37 -7.69
C MET A 74 -18.40 15.04 -7.69
N LEU A 75 -17.95 14.05 -8.46
CA LEU A 75 -18.54 12.70 -8.49
C LEU A 75 -18.50 12.05 -7.10
N TYR A 76 -17.39 12.22 -6.39
CA TYR A 76 -17.24 11.75 -5.02
C TYR A 76 -18.26 12.42 -4.08
N GLU A 77 -18.40 13.75 -4.13
CA GLU A 77 -19.33 14.49 -3.27
C GLU A 77 -20.79 14.12 -3.59
N LEU A 78 -21.15 14.03 -4.87
CA LEU A 78 -22.50 13.65 -5.29
C LEU A 78 -22.88 12.24 -4.81
N THR A 79 -21.93 11.32 -4.83
CA THR A 79 -22.19 9.92 -4.47
C THR A 79 -22.04 9.62 -2.98
N THR A 80 -21.24 10.37 -2.23
CA THR A 80 -21.00 10.12 -0.79
C THR A 80 -21.63 11.17 0.13
N GLY A 81 -21.92 12.37 -0.39
CA GLY A 81 -22.35 13.54 0.37
C GLY A 81 -21.22 14.20 1.19
N ARG A 82 -19.96 13.81 0.97
CA ARG A 82 -18.78 14.31 1.69
C ARG A 82 -17.65 14.60 0.71
N PHE A 83 -16.66 15.39 1.13
CA PHE A 83 -15.44 15.56 0.35
C PHE A 83 -14.48 14.35 0.50
N PRO A 84 -13.58 14.12 -0.47
CA PRO A 84 -12.60 13.02 -0.38
C PRO A 84 -11.59 13.18 0.75
N TYR A 85 -11.37 14.41 1.20
CA TYR A 85 -10.40 14.79 2.23
C TYR A 85 -11.10 15.50 3.38
N GLU A 86 -10.51 15.43 4.57
CA GLU A 86 -10.98 16.22 5.70
C GLU A 86 -10.62 17.69 5.48
N ILE A 87 -11.65 18.54 5.57
CA ILE A 87 -11.53 20.00 5.49
C ILE A 87 -11.78 20.60 6.89
N ALA A 88 -11.42 19.84 7.93
CA ALA A 88 -11.39 20.35 9.28
C ALA A 88 -10.09 21.16 9.47
N GLY A 89 -10.17 22.33 10.08
CA GLY A 89 -9.01 23.18 10.36
C GLY A 89 -8.89 24.43 9.48
N GLY A 90 -7.69 25.01 9.46
CA GLY A 90 -7.40 26.24 8.70
C GLY A 90 -7.10 25.99 7.22
N LEU A 91 -7.06 27.07 6.43
CA LEU A 91 -6.73 27.04 4.98
C LEU A 91 -5.54 26.16 4.63
N ARG A 92 -4.46 26.31 5.39
CA ARG A 92 -3.21 25.58 5.20
C ARG A 92 -3.38 24.07 5.36
N GLU A 93 -4.11 23.62 6.38
CA GLU A 93 -4.32 22.20 6.67
C GLU A 93 -5.15 21.52 5.58
N ALA A 94 -6.20 22.20 5.09
CA ALA A 94 -6.99 21.70 3.96
C ALA A 94 -6.15 21.56 2.68
N LEU A 95 -5.28 22.53 2.37
CA LEU A 95 -4.36 22.45 1.23
C LEU A 95 -3.34 21.33 1.40
N GLU A 96 -2.77 21.17 2.60
CA GLU A 96 -1.85 20.07 2.91
C GLU A 96 -2.53 18.70 2.72
N ASN A 97 -3.80 18.57 3.12
CA ASN A 97 -4.61 17.36 2.89
C ASN A 97 -4.88 17.12 1.41
N ILE A 98 -5.23 18.16 0.65
CA ILE A 98 -5.40 18.06 -0.82
C ILE A 98 -4.09 17.63 -1.49
N VAL A 99 -2.95 18.05 -0.98
CA VAL A 99 -1.65 17.72 -1.58
C VAL A 99 -1.16 16.33 -1.19
N ASN A 100 -1.35 15.91 0.06
CA ASN A 100 -0.68 14.75 0.65
C ASN A 100 -1.60 13.63 1.13
N ALA A 101 -2.82 13.94 1.57
CA ALA A 101 -3.72 12.93 2.13
C ALA A 101 -4.31 12.03 1.04
N GLU A 102 -4.46 10.75 1.35
CA GLU A 102 -5.16 9.81 0.46
C GLU A 102 -6.67 10.01 0.56
N PRO A 103 -7.40 10.00 -0.57
CA PRO A 103 -8.85 10.11 -0.53
C PRO A 103 -9.42 8.88 0.18
N ARG A 104 -10.38 9.11 1.08
CA ARG A 104 -11.09 7.99 1.70
C ARG A 104 -11.86 7.23 0.61
N PRO A 105 -11.82 5.89 0.55
CA PRO A 105 -12.58 5.16 -0.46
C PRO A 105 -14.10 5.37 -0.30
N PRO A 106 -14.84 5.71 -1.37
CA PRO A 106 -16.30 5.89 -1.32
C PRO A 106 -17.06 4.75 -0.63
N ARG A 107 -16.65 3.49 -0.85
CA ARG A 107 -17.31 2.31 -0.26
C ARG A 107 -17.14 2.20 1.24
N GLN A 108 -16.16 2.88 1.84
CA GLN A 108 -16.05 2.99 3.30
C GLN A 108 -17.08 3.95 3.89
N ILE A 109 -17.68 4.83 3.08
CA ILE A 109 -18.72 5.78 3.50
C ILE A 109 -20.10 5.23 3.12
N ARG A 110 -20.24 4.70 1.90
CA ARG A 110 -21.48 4.08 1.40
C ARG A 110 -21.13 2.73 0.74
N PRO A 111 -21.25 1.60 1.47
CA PRO A 111 -20.91 0.27 0.96
C PRO A 111 -21.67 -0.17 -0.29
N GLN A 112 -22.81 0.47 -0.59
CA GLN A 112 -23.64 0.21 -1.76
C GLN A 112 -23.04 0.75 -3.07
N ILE A 113 -22.00 1.58 -2.99
CA ILE A 113 -21.29 2.08 -4.17
C ILE A 113 -20.58 0.90 -4.85
N ASP A 114 -20.76 0.79 -6.17
CA ASP A 114 -20.13 -0.24 -6.98
C ASP A 114 -18.58 -0.10 -6.99
N ALA A 115 -17.88 -1.22 -7.05
CA ALA A 115 -16.41 -1.25 -7.03
C ALA A 115 -15.77 -0.61 -8.27
N ASP A 116 -16.40 -0.72 -9.43
CA ASP A 116 -15.93 -0.11 -10.67
C ASP A 116 -16.15 1.40 -10.65
N PHE A 117 -17.29 1.87 -10.14
CA PHE A 117 -17.50 3.29 -9.91
C PHE A 117 -16.49 3.88 -8.92
N GLU A 118 -16.25 3.20 -7.80
CA GLU A 118 -15.20 3.60 -6.85
C GLU A 118 -13.83 3.70 -7.54
N THR A 119 -13.50 2.74 -8.41
CA THR A 119 -12.24 2.73 -9.16
C THR A 119 -12.11 3.94 -10.09
N ILE A 120 -13.19 4.29 -10.81
CA ILE A 120 -13.23 5.48 -11.68
C ILE A 120 -12.97 6.75 -10.85
N VAL A 121 -13.69 6.93 -9.74
CA VAL A 121 -13.56 8.11 -8.89
C VAL A 121 -12.15 8.21 -8.29
N LEU A 122 -11.60 7.11 -7.78
CA LEU A 122 -10.26 7.08 -7.21
C LEU A 122 -9.15 7.31 -8.25
N LYS A 123 -9.37 6.95 -9.53
CA LYS A 123 -8.45 7.28 -10.63
C LYS A 123 -8.43 8.78 -10.91
N CYS A 124 -9.58 9.47 -10.88
CA CYS A 124 -9.62 10.93 -11.00
C CYS A 124 -8.87 11.63 -9.86
N LEU A 125 -8.95 11.09 -8.64
CA LEU A 125 -8.38 11.69 -7.42
C LEU A 125 -6.89 11.37 -7.19
N GLN A 126 -6.19 10.79 -8.17
CA GLN A 126 -4.75 10.53 -8.06
C GLN A 126 -3.96 11.84 -7.91
N LYS A 127 -2.98 11.85 -7.00
CA LYS A 127 -2.17 13.07 -6.76
C LYS A 127 -1.22 13.42 -7.90
N GLN A 128 -0.81 12.41 -8.67
CA GLN A 128 0.05 12.56 -9.84
C GLN A 128 -0.83 12.69 -11.09
N PRO A 129 -0.78 13.81 -11.83
CA PRO A 129 -1.62 14.02 -13.02
C PRO A 129 -1.49 12.91 -14.06
N GLU A 130 -0.29 12.34 -14.22
CA GLU A 130 -0.01 11.27 -15.21
C GLU A 130 -0.77 9.98 -14.91
N ARG A 131 -1.24 9.80 -13.67
CA ARG A 131 -2.01 8.63 -13.24
C ARG A 131 -3.53 8.82 -13.30
N ARG A 132 -3.97 10.04 -13.62
CA ARG A 132 -5.39 10.32 -13.87
C ARG A 132 -5.75 9.93 -15.30
N TYR A 133 -7.02 10.09 -15.64
CA TYR A 133 -7.41 10.16 -17.05
C TYR A 133 -6.72 11.36 -17.71
N GLN A 134 -6.24 11.15 -18.92
CA GLN A 134 -5.50 12.17 -19.67
C GLN A 134 -6.44 13.22 -20.25
N SER A 135 -7.72 12.88 -20.38
CA SER A 135 -8.77 13.79 -20.83
C SER A 135 -10.11 13.46 -20.16
N ALA A 136 -11.03 14.42 -20.18
CA ALA A 136 -12.43 14.18 -19.80
C ALA A 136 -13.12 13.15 -20.72
N GLY A 137 -12.64 13.00 -21.97
CA GLY A 137 -13.14 11.99 -22.91
C GLY A 137 -12.86 10.56 -22.47
N GLU A 138 -11.67 10.29 -21.90
CA GLU A 138 -11.34 8.98 -21.33
C GLU A 138 -12.17 8.67 -20.10
N LEU A 139 -12.37 9.64 -19.21
CA LEU A 139 -13.27 9.51 -18.06
C LEU A 139 -14.69 9.19 -18.52
N ALA A 140 -15.20 9.91 -19.52
CA ALA A 140 -16.53 9.68 -20.08
C ALA A 140 -16.65 8.30 -20.73
N ALA A 141 -15.60 7.79 -21.37
CA ALA A 141 -15.58 6.45 -21.94
C ALA A 141 -15.71 5.37 -20.86
N ASP A 142 -14.94 5.45 -19.78
CA ASP A 142 -15.04 4.49 -18.67
C ASP A 142 -16.39 4.60 -17.93
N LEU A 143 -16.94 5.80 -17.78
CA LEU A 143 -18.30 5.97 -17.24
C LEU A 143 -19.37 5.33 -18.14
N ARG A 144 -19.27 5.48 -19.46
CA ARG A 144 -20.19 4.82 -20.41
C ARG A 144 -20.09 3.30 -20.33
N ARG A 145 -18.86 2.74 -20.27
CA ARG A 145 -18.65 1.30 -20.07
C ARG A 145 -19.27 0.81 -18.77
N TYR A 146 -19.04 1.53 -17.67
CA TYR A 146 -19.64 1.23 -16.38
C TYR A 146 -21.18 1.22 -16.46
N LEU A 147 -21.79 2.25 -17.08
CA LEU A 147 -23.24 2.32 -17.24
C LEU A 147 -23.81 1.22 -18.16
N ALA A 148 -23.00 0.73 -19.11
CA ALA A 148 -23.34 -0.40 -19.98
C ALA A 148 -23.08 -1.78 -19.34
N GLY A 149 -22.50 -1.84 -18.12
CA GLY A 149 -22.11 -3.09 -17.48
C GLY A 149 -20.87 -3.77 -18.09
N GLU A 150 -20.05 -3.01 -18.83
CA GLU A 150 -18.82 -3.47 -19.47
C GLU A 150 -17.59 -3.30 -18.56
N ALA A 151 -16.52 -4.02 -18.86
CA ALA A 151 -15.26 -3.89 -18.13
C ALA A 151 -14.60 -2.51 -18.37
N ILE A 152 -14.34 -1.79 -17.28
CA ILE A 152 -13.67 -0.48 -17.30
C ILE A 152 -12.15 -0.63 -17.48
N ASP A 153 -11.52 0.33 -18.18
CA ASP A 153 -10.06 0.32 -18.38
C ASP A 153 -9.32 0.65 -17.08
N ALA A 154 -9.88 1.55 -16.25
CA ALA A 154 -9.31 1.93 -14.97
C ALA A 154 -9.06 0.78 -13.99
N ARG A 155 -9.79 -0.34 -14.08
CA ARG A 155 -9.58 -1.52 -13.21
C ARG A 155 -8.19 -2.13 -13.39
N ARG A 156 -7.67 -2.20 -14.61
CA ARG A 156 -6.33 -2.75 -14.89
C ARG A 156 -5.21 -1.88 -14.32
N ASP A 157 -5.34 -0.56 -14.48
CA ASP A 157 -4.39 0.40 -13.93
C ASP A 157 -4.43 0.43 -12.40
N SER A 158 -5.61 0.33 -11.81
CA SER A 158 -5.81 0.36 -10.36
C SER A 158 -5.18 -0.86 -9.67
N VAL A 159 -5.39 -2.08 -10.19
CA VAL A 159 -4.82 -3.30 -9.61
C VAL A 159 -3.29 -3.27 -9.67
N SER A 160 -2.72 -2.91 -10.82
CA SER A 160 -1.25 -2.81 -10.99
C SER A 160 -0.64 -1.72 -10.09
N TYR A 161 -1.32 -0.58 -9.96
CA TYR A 161 -0.94 0.50 -9.06
C TYR A 161 -0.99 0.07 -7.60
N MET A 162 -2.08 -0.55 -7.14
CA MET A 162 -2.25 -1.00 -5.76
C MET A 162 -1.23 -2.06 -5.41
N LEU A 163 -0.94 -3.00 -6.32
CA LEU A 163 0.11 -4.01 -6.13
C LEU A 163 1.47 -3.33 -5.94
N ARG A 164 1.90 -2.48 -6.87
CA ARG A 164 3.19 -1.77 -6.79
C ARG A 164 3.29 -0.89 -5.54
N LYS A 165 2.21 -0.21 -5.18
CA LYS A 165 2.14 0.67 -4.00
C LYS A 165 2.19 -0.11 -2.70
N SER A 166 1.47 -1.24 -2.62
CA SER A 166 1.48 -2.12 -1.46
C SER A 166 2.86 -2.74 -1.23
N LEU A 167 3.52 -3.20 -2.31
CA LEU A 167 4.91 -3.65 -2.24
C LEU A 167 5.83 -2.54 -1.71
N ARG A 168 5.75 -1.32 -2.23
CA ARG A 168 6.58 -0.19 -1.77
C ARG A 168 6.25 0.27 -0.34
N ARG A 169 5.03 0.06 0.15
CA ARG A 169 4.63 0.44 1.52
C ARG A 169 5.10 -0.59 2.56
N HIS A 170 5.22 -1.86 2.19
CA HIS A 170 5.54 -2.94 3.13
C HIS A 170 6.91 -3.63 2.91
N TRP A 171 7.70 -3.28 1.89
CA TRP A 171 8.99 -3.93 1.67
C TRP A 171 10.01 -3.76 2.81
N LEU A 172 10.01 -2.63 3.54
CA LEU A 172 10.90 -2.46 4.71
C LEU A 172 10.65 -3.50 5.81
N PRO A 173 9.44 -3.61 6.41
CA PRO A 173 9.20 -4.61 7.44
C PRO A 173 9.37 -6.05 6.90
N ILE A 174 8.98 -6.32 5.65
CA ILE A 174 9.17 -7.65 5.04
C ILE A 174 10.65 -8.03 4.97
N SER A 175 11.52 -7.10 4.56
CA SER A 175 12.96 -7.35 4.42
C SER A 175 13.64 -7.60 5.77
N VAL A 176 13.27 -6.83 6.80
CA VAL A 176 13.79 -7.01 8.16
C VAL A 176 13.38 -8.37 8.73
N THR A 177 12.12 -8.76 8.56
CA THR A 177 11.59 -10.03 9.08
C THR A 177 12.21 -11.23 8.36
N ALA A 178 12.38 -11.14 7.03
CA ALA A 178 13.05 -12.17 6.24
C ALA A 178 14.53 -12.30 6.63
N GLY A 179 15.24 -11.19 6.85
CA GLY A 179 16.61 -11.19 7.33
C GLY A 179 16.74 -11.89 8.69
N LEU A 180 15.84 -11.59 9.63
CA LEU A 180 15.82 -12.23 10.94
C LEU A 180 15.61 -13.75 10.84
N MET A 181 14.70 -14.20 9.97
CA MET A 181 14.46 -15.63 9.72
C MET A 181 15.69 -16.35 9.18
N VAL A 182 16.42 -15.73 8.24
CA VAL A 182 17.67 -16.30 7.70
C VAL A 182 18.71 -16.44 8.79
N VAL A 183 18.86 -15.44 9.67
CA VAL A 183 19.80 -15.49 10.81
C VAL A 183 19.41 -16.62 11.78
N ILE A 184 18.13 -16.78 12.09
CA ILE A 184 17.63 -17.85 12.97
C ILE A 184 17.90 -19.23 12.35
N ILE A 185 17.61 -19.41 11.06
CA ILE A 185 17.85 -20.66 10.34
C ILE A 185 19.35 -20.98 10.32
N ALA A 186 20.20 -20.00 10.07
CA ALA A 186 21.65 -20.17 10.09
C ALA A 186 22.16 -20.55 11.50
N ALA A 187 21.64 -19.92 12.55
CA ALA A 187 22.00 -20.23 13.94
C ALA A 187 21.54 -21.65 14.35
N LEU A 188 20.36 -22.07 13.91
CA LEU A 188 19.87 -23.44 14.14
C LEU A 188 20.72 -24.46 13.37
N ALA A 189 21.05 -24.18 12.11
CA ALA A 189 21.90 -25.05 11.30
C ALA A 189 23.30 -25.21 11.90
N THR A 190 23.93 -24.12 12.35
CA THR A 190 25.23 -24.19 13.02
C THR A 190 25.13 -24.90 14.36
N SER A 191 24.10 -24.64 15.17
CA SER A 191 23.87 -25.34 16.43
C SER A 191 23.74 -26.85 16.24
N LEU A 192 22.96 -27.30 15.24
CA LEU A 192 22.82 -28.71 14.91
C LEU A 192 24.13 -29.31 14.39
N PHE A 193 24.89 -28.57 13.59
CA PHE A 193 26.20 -29.01 13.11
C PHE A 193 27.17 -29.25 14.26
N PHE A 194 27.31 -28.29 15.19
CA PHE A 194 28.15 -28.43 16.38
C PHE A 194 27.67 -29.56 17.30
N TRP A 195 26.36 -29.75 17.46
CA TRP A 195 25.83 -30.85 18.25
C TRP A 195 26.14 -32.22 17.62
N SER A 196 26.06 -32.33 16.30
CA SER A 196 26.42 -33.56 15.59
C SER A 196 27.90 -33.91 15.72
N ASP A 197 28.77 -32.91 15.79
CA ASP A 197 30.20 -33.10 15.95
C ASP A 197 30.57 -33.54 17.38
N ALA A 198 29.95 -32.92 18.38
CA ALA A 198 30.09 -33.32 19.79
C ALA A 198 29.63 -34.77 20.05
N LEU A 199 28.63 -35.26 19.30
CA LEU A 199 28.20 -36.66 19.40
C LEU A 199 29.22 -37.63 18.81
N ARG A 200 29.92 -37.24 17.75
CA ARG A 200 30.98 -38.08 17.14
C ARG A 200 32.15 -38.28 18.09
N GLU A 201 32.54 -37.24 18.84
CA GLU A 201 33.58 -37.35 19.87
C GLU A 201 33.18 -38.32 20.98
N ARG A 202 31.92 -38.25 21.45
CA ARG A 202 31.40 -39.17 22.48
C ARG A 202 31.39 -40.62 22.00
N ASP A 203 30.95 -40.86 20.76
CA ASP A 203 30.94 -42.20 20.18
C ASP A 203 32.36 -42.77 19.98
N ALA A 204 33.30 -41.91 19.57
CA ALA A 204 34.71 -42.29 19.43
C ALA A 204 35.32 -42.66 20.80
N ALA A 205 35.04 -41.88 21.84
CA ALA A 205 35.51 -42.15 23.20
C ALA A 205 34.94 -43.45 23.78
N LEU A 206 33.65 -43.73 23.57
CA LEU A 206 33.02 -44.97 23.99
C LEU A 206 33.64 -46.19 23.29
N ARG A 207 33.88 -46.10 21.98
CA ARG A 207 34.54 -47.18 21.21
C ARG A 207 35.98 -47.41 21.69
N ALA A 208 36.72 -46.36 22.02
CA ALA A 208 38.07 -46.48 22.58
C ALA A 208 38.06 -47.18 23.95
N SER A 209 37.14 -46.80 24.83
CA SER A 209 36.96 -47.42 26.16
C SER A 209 36.58 -48.90 26.06
N LEU A 210 35.65 -49.25 25.17
CA LEU A 210 35.25 -50.64 24.94
C LEU A 210 36.40 -51.49 24.40
N LYS A 211 37.21 -50.96 23.47
CA LYS A 211 38.40 -51.65 22.97
C LYS A 211 39.43 -51.90 24.09
N ALA A 212 39.68 -50.90 24.93
CA ALA A 212 40.60 -51.01 26.06
C ALA A 212 40.14 -52.06 27.09
N SER A 213 38.85 -52.06 27.44
CA SER A 213 38.27 -53.04 28.37
C SER A 213 38.34 -54.47 27.82
N ASN A 214 38.00 -54.66 26.54
CA ASN A 214 38.10 -55.98 25.88
C ASN A 214 39.54 -56.48 25.80
N ALA A 215 40.50 -55.60 25.47
CA ALA A 215 41.92 -55.94 25.45
C ALA A 215 42.43 -56.35 26.84
N ALA A 216 42.02 -55.63 27.90
CA ALA A 216 42.38 -55.96 29.27
C ALA A 216 41.79 -57.33 29.71
N ARG A 217 40.54 -57.62 29.33
CA ARG A 217 39.88 -58.90 29.62
C ARG A 217 40.60 -60.08 28.94
N VAL A 218 40.93 -59.94 27.65
CA VAL A 218 41.65 -60.98 26.90
C VAL A 218 43.05 -61.23 27.48
N ALA A 219 43.76 -60.17 27.87
CA ALA A 219 45.06 -60.28 28.52
C ALA A 219 44.97 -60.98 29.90
N GLY A 220 43.92 -60.68 30.68
CA GLY A 220 43.63 -61.36 31.95
C GLY A 220 43.36 -62.86 31.76
N GLU A 221 42.51 -63.22 30.79
CA GLU A 221 42.20 -64.62 30.45
C GLU A 221 43.42 -65.38 29.92
N ALA A 222 44.29 -64.74 29.15
CA ALA A 222 45.55 -65.32 28.68
C ALA A 222 46.52 -65.62 29.85
N ARG A 223 46.66 -64.68 30.80
CA ARG A 223 47.48 -64.88 32.01
C ARG A 223 46.93 -66.00 32.90
N ALA A 224 45.61 -66.07 33.09
CA ALA A 224 44.96 -67.14 33.85
C ALA A 224 45.14 -68.52 33.22
N ARG A 225 45.08 -68.62 31.88
CA ARG A 225 45.36 -69.86 31.13
C ARG A 225 46.82 -70.28 31.20
N GLY A 226 47.76 -69.32 31.19
CA GLY A 226 49.19 -69.59 31.36
C GLY A 226 49.56 -70.09 32.76
N ALA A 227 48.93 -69.54 33.80
CA ALA A 227 49.16 -69.96 35.19
C ALA A 227 48.70 -71.40 35.47
N ARG A 228 47.61 -71.86 34.81
CA ARG A 228 47.11 -73.24 34.92
C ARG A 228 47.99 -74.29 34.21
N ARG A 229 48.92 -73.89 33.34
CA ARG A 229 49.77 -74.80 32.55
C ARG A 229 51.17 -75.05 33.13
N ARG A 230 51.53 -74.48 34.30
CA ARG A 230 52.80 -74.82 34.96
C ARG A 230 52.67 -76.17 35.69
N PRO A 231 53.35 -77.25 35.26
CA PRO A 231 53.36 -78.49 36.02
C PRO A 231 54.21 -78.31 37.30
N ARG A 232 53.68 -78.76 38.44
CA ARG A 232 54.47 -78.97 39.66
C ARG A 232 55.54 -80.02 39.34
N ARG A 233 56.80 -79.60 39.22
CA ARG A 233 57.94 -80.52 39.25
C ARG A 233 58.31 -80.78 40.70
N SER A 234 58.15 -82.04 41.10
CA SER A 234 58.76 -82.70 42.25
C SER A 234 60.27 -82.81 42.08
#